data_AF-A0A968A5N6-F1
#
_entry.id   AF-A0A968A5N6-F1
#
_cell.length_a   1.000
_cell.length_b   1.000
_cell.length_c   1.000
_cell.angle_alpha   90.00
_cell.angle_beta   90.00
_cell.angle_gamma   90.00
#
_symmetry.space_group_name_H-M   'P 1'
#
loop_
_entity.id
_entity.type
_entity.pdbx_description
1 polymer ?
#
loop_
_entity_poly.entity_id
_entity_poly.type
_entity_poly.pdbx_seq_one_letter_code
_entity_poly.pdbx_strand_id
1 'polypeptide(L)'
;MAEKYFDQDMQWFFDQWVYSVDIPTYKYSYKIDELANGKYSLKLRVRQEDVPENFRMIVPVKIEYDDENYQMERLVIEGAQSEFGFTDLDDEPDEIIFNAMEGVLCKVDKEGWE
;
A
#
# COMPACT_ATOMS: atom_id res chain seq x y z
N MET A 1 -10.15 -22.35 -14.81
CA MET A 1 -9.68 -21.81 -13.52
C MET A 1 -9.12 -20.42 -13.78
N ALA A 2 -9.08 -19.52 -12.80
CA ALA A 2 -8.97 -18.06 -12.96
C ALA A 2 -7.83 -17.54 -13.88
N GLU A 3 -6.80 -18.35 -14.11
CA GLU A 3 -5.66 -18.12 -15.03
C GLU A 3 -6.06 -17.77 -16.46
N LYS A 4 -7.24 -18.18 -16.94
CA LYS A 4 -7.68 -17.90 -18.32
C LYS A 4 -8.03 -16.42 -18.57
N TYR A 5 -8.12 -15.60 -17.51
CA TYR A 5 -8.58 -14.21 -17.59
C TYR A 5 -7.59 -13.19 -17.00
N PHE A 6 -6.49 -13.66 -16.39
CA PHE A 6 -5.38 -12.83 -15.92
C PHE A 6 -4.13 -13.27 -16.69
N ASP A 7 -3.52 -12.38 -17.47
CA ASP A 7 -2.31 -12.62 -18.28
C ASP A 7 -1.03 -12.73 -17.41
N GLN A 8 -1.16 -13.22 -16.17
CA GLN A 8 -0.07 -13.39 -15.21
C GLN A 8 -0.27 -14.70 -14.43
N ASP A 9 0.84 -15.38 -14.15
CA ASP A 9 0.85 -16.59 -13.33
C ASP A 9 0.32 -16.26 -11.91
N MET A 10 -0.76 -16.94 -11.51
CA MET A 10 -1.43 -16.72 -10.22
C MET A 10 -0.98 -17.71 -9.14
N GLN A 11 0.01 -18.60 -9.39
CA GLN A 11 0.38 -19.64 -8.42
C GLN A 11 0.87 -19.04 -7.10
N TRP A 12 1.61 -17.93 -7.16
CA TRP A 12 2.10 -17.21 -5.98
C TRP A 12 0.98 -16.82 -4.99
N PHE A 13 -0.21 -16.44 -5.48
CA PHE A 13 -1.33 -16.00 -4.64
C PHE A 13 -1.96 -17.19 -3.91
N PHE A 14 -2.12 -18.33 -4.59
CA PHE A 14 -2.69 -19.54 -3.99
C PHE A 14 -1.74 -20.16 -2.96
N ASP A 15 -0.44 -20.22 -3.25
CA ASP A 15 0.55 -20.74 -2.31
C ASP A 15 0.61 -19.92 -1.00
N GLN A 16 0.46 -18.59 -1.10
CA GLN A 16 0.56 -17.70 0.05
C GLN A 16 -0.73 -17.58 0.88
N TRP A 17 -1.91 -17.62 0.27
CA TRP A 17 -3.18 -17.36 0.98
C TRP A 17 -4.08 -18.58 1.17
N VAL A 18 -3.91 -19.64 0.38
CA VAL A 18 -4.70 -20.89 0.53
C VAL A 18 -3.95 -21.93 1.35
N TYR A 19 -2.62 -21.90 1.37
CA TYR A 19 -1.78 -22.87 2.08
C TYR A 19 -0.95 -22.30 3.24
N SER A 20 -0.86 -20.97 3.39
CA SER A 20 -0.29 -20.31 4.57
C SER A 20 -1.40 -19.72 5.46
N VAL A 21 -1.23 -19.79 6.78
CA VAL A 21 -2.18 -19.24 7.79
C VAL A 21 -1.72 -17.89 8.34
N ASP A 22 -0.71 -17.29 7.69
CA ASP A 22 -0.04 -16.11 8.19
C ASP A 22 -0.86 -14.85 7.89
N ILE A 23 -1.17 -14.07 8.94
CA ILE A 23 -1.85 -12.78 8.81
C ILE A 23 -0.76 -11.70 8.79
N PRO A 24 -0.52 -11.01 7.65
CA PRO A 24 0.53 -10.01 7.56
C PRO A 24 0.29 -8.86 8.52
N THR A 25 1.38 -8.36 9.10
CA THR A 25 1.40 -7.08 9.82
C THR A 25 2.10 -6.05 8.93
N TYR A 26 1.37 -5.01 8.54
CA TYR A 26 1.91 -3.88 7.81
C TYR A 26 2.18 -2.71 8.76
N LYS A 27 3.41 -2.23 8.74
CA LYS A 27 3.79 -0.99 9.39
C LYS A 27 4.05 0.06 8.33
N TYR A 28 3.29 1.15 8.34
CA TYR A 28 3.44 2.19 7.33
C TYR A 28 3.73 3.54 7.96
N SER A 29 4.56 4.31 7.27
CA SER A 29 4.88 5.70 7.61
C SER A 29 4.84 6.51 6.33
N TYR A 30 4.39 7.75 6.40
CA TYR A 30 4.43 8.64 5.26
C TYR A 30 4.90 10.04 5.63
N LYS A 31 5.40 10.74 4.61
CA LYS A 31 5.78 12.14 4.69
C LYS A 31 5.24 12.89 3.48
N ILE A 32 4.67 14.05 3.74
CA ILE A 32 4.23 15.00 2.72
C ILE A 32 5.20 16.18 2.74
N ASP A 33 5.64 16.60 1.56
CA ASP A 33 6.53 17.74 1.38
C ASP A 33 5.95 18.64 0.27
N GLU A 34 5.87 19.94 0.51
CA GLU A 34 5.57 20.93 -0.52
C GLU A 34 6.74 21.03 -1.51
N LEU A 35 6.42 21.04 -2.80
CA LEU A 35 7.34 21.19 -3.92
C LEU A 35 7.29 22.63 -4.46
N ALA A 36 8.28 22.97 -5.29
CA ALA A 36 8.21 24.19 -6.07
C ALA A 36 6.93 24.20 -6.94
N ASN A 37 6.32 25.37 -7.10
CA ASN A 37 5.10 25.62 -7.88
C ASN A 37 3.77 25.25 -7.21
N GLY A 38 3.74 25.08 -5.88
CA GLY A 38 2.50 24.81 -5.14
C GLY A 38 1.97 23.39 -5.33
N LYS A 39 2.85 22.48 -5.74
CA LYS A 39 2.58 21.03 -5.84
C LYS A 39 3.05 20.35 -4.56
N TYR A 40 2.62 19.12 -4.34
CA TYR A 40 3.06 18.31 -3.20
C TYR A 40 3.68 16.99 -3.64
N SER A 41 4.53 16.45 -2.77
CA SER A 41 5.05 15.08 -2.88
C SER A 41 4.67 14.27 -1.65
N LEU A 42 4.34 13.01 -1.88
CA LEU A 42 4.07 12.03 -0.85
C LEU A 42 5.10 10.91 -0.95
N LYS A 43 5.80 10.66 0.14
CA LYS A 43 6.64 9.46 0.32
C LYS A 43 5.95 8.53 1.28
N LEU A 44 5.72 7.29 0.85
CA LEU A 44 5.13 6.23 1.66
C LEU A 44 6.15 5.11 1.80
N ARG A 45 6.43 4.70 3.03
CA ARG A 45 7.26 3.55 3.36
C ARG A 45 6.38 2.53 4.05
N VAL A 46 6.47 1.27 3.62
CA VAL A 46 5.71 0.16 4.16
C VAL A 46 6.70 -0.95 4.50
N ARG A 47 6.64 -1.46 5.73
CA ARG A 47 7.31 -2.67 6.17
C ARG A 47 6.27 -3.75 6.40
N GLN A 48 6.66 -4.98 6.09
CA GLN A 48 5.79 -6.15 6.21
C GLN A 48 6.45 -7.19 7.11
N GLU A 49 5.69 -7.66 8.09
CA GLU A 49 6.11 -8.62 9.10
C GLU A 49 5.08 -9.77 9.19
N ASP A 50 5.45 -10.83 9.93
CA ASP A 50 4.63 -12.02 10.16
C ASP A 50 4.28 -12.81 8.88
N VAL A 51 5.05 -12.64 7.80
CA VAL A 51 4.92 -13.39 6.54
C VAL A 51 6.32 -13.65 5.93
N PRO A 52 6.45 -14.60 4.99
CA PRO A 52 7.72 -14.87 4.30
C PRO A 52 8.34 -13.62 3.65
N GLU A 53 9.67 -13.57 3.54
CA GLU A 53 10.38 -12.43 2.97
C GLU A 53 10.00 -12.11 1.52
N ASN A 54 9.52 -13.08 0.76
CA ASN A 54 9.04 -12.91 -0.62
C ASN A 54 7.51 -12.77 -0.73
N PHE A 55 6.83 -12.55 0.39
CA PHE A 55 5.39 -12.36 0.38
C PHE A 55 5.02 -11.06 -0.35
N ARG A 56 3.98 -11.15 -1.16
CA ARG A 56 3.52 -10.06 -2.03
C ARG A 56 2.03 -9.84 -1.84
N MET A 57 1.61 -8.59 -1.76
CA MET A 57 0.19 -8.24 -1.78
C MET A 57 -0.10 -6.94 -2.51
N ILE A 58 -1.26 -6.86 -3.15
CA ILE A 58 -1.78 -5.61 -3.69
C ILE A 58 -2.66 -4.97 -2.62
N VAL A 59 -2.22 -3.86 -2.05
CA VAL A 59 -2.93 -3.17 -0.97
C VAL A 59 -3.55 -1.88 -1.50
N PRO A 60 -4.86 -1.63 -1.28
CA PRO A 60 -5.48 -0.36 -1.61
C PRO A 60 -5.03 0.73 -0.63
N VAL A 61 -4.59 1.87 -1.16
CA VAL A 61 -4.20 3.05 -0.39
C VAL A 61 -5.04 4.22 -0.85
N LYS A 62 -5.80 4.82 0.06
CA LYS A 62 -6.55 6.05 -0.22
C LYS A 62 -5.71 7.25 0.18
N ILE A 63 -5.50 8.16 -0.76
CA ILE A 63 -4.91 9.48 -0.56
C ILE A 63 -6.09 10.45 -0.51
N GLU A 64 -6.40 10.98 0.66
CA GLU A 64 -7.54 11.86 0.89
C GLU A 64 -7.09 13.32 0.91
N TYR A 65 -7.80 14.18 0.16
CA TYR A 65 -7.57 15.62 0.10
C TYR A 65 -8.68 16.40 0.81
N ASP A 66 -9.90 15.87 0.75
CA ASP A 66 -11.08 16.29 1.52
C ASP A 66 -12.13 15.16 1.53
N ASP A 67 -13.27 15.38 2.19
CA ASP A 67 -14.37 14.39 2.32
C ASP A 67 -14.89 13.86 0.95
N GLU A 68 -14.85 14.68 -0.10
CA GLU A 68 -15.39 14.36 -1.43
C GLU A 68 -14.30 14.06 -2.47
N ASN A 69 -13.05 14.48 -2.22
CA ASN A 69 -11.93 14.35 -3.13
C ASN A 69 -10.83 13.43 -2.59
N TYR A 70 -10.63 12.31 -3.28
CA TYR A 70 -9.59 11.36 -2.94
C TYR A 70 -9.10 10.61 -4.18
N GLN A 71 -7.89 10.06 -4.06
CA GLN A 71 -7.31 9.14 -5.04
C GLN A 71 -7.16 7.76 -4.42
N MET A 72 -7.43 6.71 -5.19
CA MET A 72 -7.32 5.32 -4.76
C MET A 72 -6.21 4.62 -5.52
N GLU A 73 -5.12 4.34 -4.82
CA GLU A 73 -3.94 3.68 -5.35
C GLU A 73 -3.93 2.20 -5.01
N ARG A 74 -3.34 1.38 -5.88
CA ARG A 74 -3.17 -0.06 -5.65
C ARG A 74 -1.69 -0.37 -5.66
N LEU A 75 -1.11 -0.48 -4.48
CA LEU A 75 0.32 -0.66 -4.31
C LEU A 75 0.67 -2.12 -4.16
N VAL A 76 1.65 -2.57 -4.94
CA VAL A 76 2.25 -3.89 -4.79
C VAL A 76 3.28 -3.80 -3.67
N ILE A 77 2.95 -4.31 -2.50
CA ILE A 77 3.88 -4.46 -1.39
C ILE A 77 4.56 -5.82 -1.57
N GLU A 78 5.88 -5.83 -1.72
CA GLU A 78 6.67 -7.03 -1.96
C GLU A 78 7.98 -6.88 -1.18
N GLY A 79 8.39 -7.96 -0.51
CA GLY A 79 9.59 -7.91 0.32
C GLY A 79 9.32 -7.46 1.76
N ALA A 80 10.41 -7.33 2.52
CA ALA A 80 10.37 -6.82 3.89
C ALA A 80 10.06 -5.32 3.97
N GLN A 81 10.44 -4.55 2.94
CA GLN A 81 10.20 -3.10 2.87
C GLN A 81 9.94 -2.66 1.43
N SER A 82 8.94 -1.80 1.24
CA SER A 82 8.64 -1.13 -0.04
C SER A 82 8.51 0.38 0.18
N GLU A 83 9.00 1.17 -0.77
CA GLU A 83 8.88 2.63 -0.76
C GLU A 83 8.21 3.12 -2.04
N PHE A 84 7.27 4.05 -1.89
CA PHE A 84 6.49 4.63 -2.97
C PHE A 84 6.61 6.15 -2.91
N GLY A 85 6.77 6.76 -4.09
CA GLY A 85 6.84 8.21 -4.25
C GLY A 85 5.76 8.66 -5.21
N PHE A 86 4.92 9.58 -4.75
CA PHE A 86 3.98 10.31 -5.58
C PHE A 86 4.48 11.74 -5.69
N THR A 87 4.67 12.20 -6.91
CA THR A 87 5.14 13.54 -7.23
C THR A 87 4.12 14.20 -8.13
N ASP A 88 3.88 15.50 -7.94
CA ASP A 88 2.92 16.31 -8.70
C ASP A 88 1.47 16.25 -8.18
N LEU A 89 1.28 16.05 -6.88
CA LEU A 89 -0.05 16.19 -6.26
C LEU A 89 -0.47 17.67 -6.30
N ASP A 90 -1.67 17.96 -6.82
CA ASP A 90 -2.19 19.33 -6.96
C ASP A 90 -2.50 19.99 -5.62
N ASP A 91 -2.97 19.21 -4.65
CA ASP A 91 -3.35 19.66 -3.32
C ASP A 91 -2.56 18.89 -2.24
N GLU A 92 -2.48 19.46 -1.04
CA GLU A 92 -1.90 18.79 0.12
C GLU A 92 -2.83 17.65 0.56
N PRO A 93 -2.36 16.39 0.67
CA PRO A 93 -3.19 15.34 1.24
C PRO A 93 -3.45 15.57 2.74
N ASP A 94 -4.70 15.50 3.15
CA ASP A 94 -5.11 15.55 4.56
C ASP A 94 -4.75 14.24 5.29
N GLU A 95 -5.02 13.10 4.65
CA GLU A 95 -4.76 11.79 5.24
C GLU A 95 -4.37 10.73 4.21
N ILE A 96 -3.47 9.83 4.63
CA ILE A 96 -3.16 8.61 3.91
C ILE A 96 -3.73 7.41 4.67
N ILE A 97 -4.74 6.79 4.10
CA ILE A 97 -5.43 5.62 4.66
C ILE A 97 -4.89 4.37 3.96
N PHE A 98 -4.01 3.67 4.67
CA PHE A 98 -3.45 2.40 4.21
C PHE A 98 -4.46 1.26 4.42
N ASN A 99 -4.52 0.32 3.47
CA ASN A 99 -5.51 -0.76 3.46
C ASN A 99 -6.96 -0.24 3.54
N ALA A 100 -7.28 0.74 2.70
CA ALA A 100 -8.59 1.37 2.67
C ALA A 100 -9.72 0.31 2.54
N MET A 101 -10.80 0.51 3.28
CA MET A 101 -11.95 -0.40 3.37
C MET A 101 -11.61 -1.81 3.87
N GLU A 102 -10.48 -1.97 4.56
CA GLU A 102 -9.99 -3.27 5.06
C GLU A 102 -9.87 -4.30 3.91
N GLY A 103 -9.44 -3.83 2.73
CA GLY A 103 -9.41 -4.63 1.49
C GLY A 103 -8.47 -5.83 1.52
N VAL A 104 -7.51 -5.84 2.45
CA VAL A 104 -6.60 -6.96 2.74
C VAL A 104 -6.80 -7.37 4.19
N LEU A 105 -6.89 -8.69 4.43
CA LEU A 105 -6.89 -9.25 5.78
C LEU A 105 -5.49 -9.13 6.38
N CYS A 106 -5.28 -8.12 7.20
CA CYS A 106 -3.98 -7.84 7.81
C CYS A 106 -4.14 -7.06 9.11
N LYS A 107 -3.04 -6.91 9.85
CA LYS A 107 -2.89 -5.88 10.88
C LYS A 107 -2.20 -4.67 10.26
N VAL A 108 -2.63 -3.47 10.65
CA VAL A 108 -2.04 -2.21 10.18
C VAL A 108 -1.61 -1.39 11.39
N ASP A 109 -0.36 -0.93 11.37
CA ASP A 109 0.20 -0.02 12.36
C ASP A 109 0.79 1.20 11.66
N LYS A 110 0.39 2.40 12.09
CA LYS A 110 0.93 3.67 11.57
C LYS A 110 2.10 4.11 12.45
N GLU A 111 3.26 4.26 11.84
CA GLU A 111 4.47 4.71 12.51
C GLU A 111 4.84 6.15 12.10
N GLY A 112 5.70 6.77 12.90
CA GLY A 112 6.30 8.06 12.57
C GLY A 112 7.28 7.95 11.41
N TRP A 113 7.43 9.04 10.65
CA TRP A 113 8.48 9.15 9.64
C TRP A 113 9.80 9.58 10.29
N GLU A 114 10.77 8.66 10.38
CA GLU A 114 12.16 8.91 10.82
C GLU A 114 13.13 9.09 9.65
#